data_AF-A0A972Q306-F1
#
_entry.id   AF-A0A972Q306-F1
#
_cell.length_a   1.000
_cell.length_b   1.000
_cell.length_c   1.000
_cell.angle_alpha   90.00
_cell.angle_beta   90.00
_cell.angle_gamma   90.00
#
_symmetry.space_group_name_H-M   'P 1'
#
loop_
_entity.id
_entity.type
_entity.pdbx_description
1 polymer ?
#
loop_
_entity_poly.entity_id
_entity_poly.type
_entity_poly.pdbx_seq_one_letter_code
_entity_poly.pdbx_strand_id
1 'polypeptide(L)'
;MANKTVQLPNKRIIPLSSFFDRSLNVRTVLCNLISQEQRPLSDSELVDLLEEYGYKVARRTVAKYRAMEGILPAHLRQASS
;
A
#
# COMPACT_ATOMS: atom_id res chain seq x y z
N MET A 1 8.33 17.92 21.94
CA MET A 1 7.27 17.35 21.07
C MET A 1 6.86 18.43 20.08
N ALA A 2 7.26 18.33 18.81
CA ALA A 2 7.00 19.38 17.80
C ALA A 2 6.00 18.87 16.76
N ASN A 3 4.74 19.26 16.92
CA ASN A 3 3.66 18.95 15.97
C ASN A 3 3.76 19.91 14.77
N LYS A 4 4.79 19.77 13.93
CA LYS A 4 4.93 20.60 12.72
C LYS A 4 3.79 20.29 11.75
N THR A 5 3.09 21.33 11.31
CA THR A 5 2.06 21.27 10.27
C THR A 5 2.57 21.99 9.02
N VAL A 6 2.14 21.54 7.84
CA VAL A 6 2.47 22.18 6.55
C VAL A 6 1.18 22.71 5.95
N GLN A 7 1.21 23.95 5.48
CA GLN A 7 0.11 24.56 4.74
C GLN A 7 0.34 24.36 3.24
N LEU A 8 -0.62 23.72 2.60
CA LEU A 8 -0.64 23.54 1.15
C LEU A 8 -1.14 24.81 0.43
N PRO A 9 -0.84 25.00 -0.86
CA PRO A 9 -1.27 26.16 -1.65
C PRO A 9 -2.80 26.32 -1.76
N ASN A 10 -3.57 25.27 -1.45
CA ASN A 10 -5.03 25.33 -1.31
C ASN A 10 -5.50 25.79 0.10
N LYS A 11 -4.60 26.35 0.92
CA LYS A 11 -4.80 26.75 2.33
C LYS A 11 -5.12 25.60 3.29
N ARG A 12 -5.00 24.34 2.88
CA ARG A 12 -5.25 23.19 3.75
C ARG A 12 -4.04 22.95 4.65
N ILE A 13 -4.27 22.86 5.95
CA ILE A 13 -3.23 22.56 6.95
C ILE A 13 -3.25 21.06 7.20
N ILE A 14 -2.14 20.40 6.89
CA ILE A 14 -1.96 18.96 7.14
C ILE A 14 -0.75 18.75 8.05
N PRO A 15 -0.84 17.85 9.04
CA PRO A 15 0.31 17.49 9.88
C PRO A 15 1.47 17.03 9.00
N LEU A 16 2.69 17.48 9.31
CA LEU A 16 3.89 17.00 8.63
C LEU A 16 4.02 15.47 8.74
N SER A 17 3.58 14.91 9.87
CA SER A 17 3.46 13.47 10.08
C SER A 17 2.56 12.76 9.06
N SER A 18 1.58 13.44 8.48
CA SER A 18 0.70 12.87 7.45
C SER A 18 1.40 12.66 6.11
N PHE A 19 2.52 13.35 5.85
CA PHE A 19 3.39 13.07 4.70
C PHE A 19 4.30 11.87 4.95
N PHE A 20 4.66 11.65 6.22
CA PHE A 20 5.46 10.51 6.67
C PHE A 20 4.63 9.31 7.13
N ASP A 21 3.29 9.40 7.07
CA ASP A 21 2.41 8.30 7.39
C ASP A 21 2.57 7.22 6.32
N ARG A 22 3.32 6.19 6.69
CA ARG A 22 3.71 5.06 5.82
C ARG A 22 2.51 4.15 5.50
N SER A 23 1.30 4.44 5.97
CA SER A 23 0.15 3.53 5.81
C SER A 23 -0.79 3.91 4.66
N LEU A 24 -0.97 5.21 4.38
CA LEU A 24 -1.84 5.71 3.30
C LEU A 24 -1.25 5.47 1.91
N ASN A 25 0.06 5.68 1.77
CA ASN A 25 0.79 5.47 0.51
C ASN A 25 0.89 3.98 0.17
N VAL A 26 1.21 3.11 1.14
CA VAL A 26 1.37 1.68 0.89
C VAL A 26 0.10 1.02 0.36
N ARG A 27 -1.07 1.31 0.91
CA ARG A 27 -2.33 0.70 0.44
C ARG A 27 -2.66 1.12 -0.99
N THR A 28 -2.44 2.41 -1.30
CA THR A 28 -2.65 2.97 -2.64
C THR A 28 -1.71 2.32 -3.65
N VAL A 29 -0.42 2.21 -3.31
CA VAL A 29 0.59 1.58 -4.16
C VAL A 29 0.30 0.08 -4.32
N LEU A 30 -0.07 -0.60 -3.23
CA LEU A 30 -0.48 -2.01 -3.24
C LEU A 30 -1.67 -2.25 -4.18
N CYS A 31 -2.71 -1.42 -4.09
CA CYS A 31 -3.89 -1.55 -4.94
C CYS A 31 -3.57 -1.25 -6.41
N ASN A 32 -2.72 -0.26 -6.69
CA ASN A 32 -2.21 0.01 -8.04
C ASN A 32 -1.39 -1.16 -8.60
N LEU A 33 -0.47 -1.73 -7.81
CA LEU A 33 0.31 -2.90 -8.18
C LEU A 33 -0.61 -4.07 -8.54
N ILE A 34 -1.57 -4.39 -7.67
CA ILE A 34 -2.53 -5.49 -7.88
C ILE A 34 -3.44 -5.23 -9.09
N SER A 35 -3.76 -3.97 -9.38
CA SER A 35 -4.60 -3.60 -10.54
C SER A 35 -3.84 -3.68 -11.87
N GLN A 36 -2.53 -3.43 -11.88
CA GLN A 36 -1.68 -3.54 -13.07
C GLN A 36 -1.11 -4.94 -13.29
N GLU A 37 -1.28 -5.82 -12.30
CA GLU A 37 -0.74 -7.14 -12.26
C GLU A 37 -1.50 -8.10 -13.19
N GLN A 38 -0.79 -8.56 -14.23
CA GLN A 38 -1.31 -9.48 -15.25
C GLN A 38 -1.38 -10.94 -14.78
N ARG A 39 -0.67 -11.29 -13.71
CA ARG A 39 -0.62 -12.64 -13.11
C ARG A 39 -0.69 -12.51 -11.60
N PRO A 40 -1.44 -13.35 -10.89
CA PRO A 40 -1.58 -13.26 -9.43
C PRO A 40 -0.21 -13.31 -8.72
N LEU A 41 0.29 -12.17 -8.26
CA LEU A 41 1.49 -11.99 -7.46
C LEU A 41 1.23 -12.54 -6.06
N SER A 42 2.20 -13.30 -5.60
CA SER A 42 2.28 -13.75 -4.23
C SER A 42 2.46 -12.56 -3.30
N ASP A 43 2.02 -12.72 -2.06
CA ASP A 43 2.24 -11.72 -1.01
C ASP A 43 3.74 -11.41 -0.79
N SER A 44 4.65 -12.37 -1.02
CA SER A 44 6.11 -12.14 -1.01
C SER A 44 6.55 -11.20 -2.14
N GLU A 45 6.06 -11.39 -3.37
CA GLU A 45 6.43 -10.54 -4.51
C GLU A 45 5.93 -9.10 -4.32
N LEU A 46 4.74 -8.93 -3.73
CA LEU A 46 4.23 -7.60 -3.37
C LEU A 46 5.08 -6.94 -2.28
N VAL A 47 5.63 -7.72 -1.34
CA VAL A 47 6.57 -7.20 -0.34
C VAL A 47 7.86 -6.72 -1.01
N ASP A 48 8.42 -7.53 -1.92
CA ASP A 48 9.65 -7.20 -2.63
C ASP A 48 9.48 -5.93 -3.49
N LEU A 49 8.36 -5.85 -4.23
CA LEU A 49 8.00 -4.65 -5.00
C LEU A 49 7.84 -3.44 -4.11
N LEU A 50 7.09 -3.55 -3.01
CA LEU A 50 6.92 -2.45 -2.07
C LEU A 50 8.26 -2.01 -1.46
N GLU A 51 9.17 -2.93 -1.18
CA GLU A 51 10.52 -2.64 -0.71
C GLU A 51 11.35 -1.89 -1.78
N GLU A 52 11.22 -2.27 -3.06
CA GLU A 52 11.83 -1.56 -4.20
C GLU A 52 11.33 -0.11 -4.32
N TYR A 53 10.05 0.13 -4.06
CA TYR A 53 9.46 1.48 -3.98
C TYR A 53 9.85 2.25 -2.69
N GLY A 54 10.66 1.65 -1.80
CA GLY A 54 11.10 2.25 -0.53
C GLY A 54 10.11 2.05 0.64
N TYR A 55 9.06 1.25 0.44
CA TYR A 55 8.08 0.90 1.45
C TYR A 55 8.41 -0.42 2.12
N LYS A 56 9.17 -0.35 3.22
CA LYS A 56 9.48 -1.54 4.02
C LYS A 56 8.24 -2.02 4.79
N VAL A 57 7.60 -3.07 4.28
CA VAL A 57 6.39 -3.67 4.87
C VAL A 57 6.53 -5.17 5.05
N ALA A 58 5.94 -5.71 6.11
CA ALA A 58 5.95 -7.14 6.35
C ALA A 58 4.86 -7.85 5.53
N ARG A 59 5.13 -9.11 5.14
CA ARG A 59 4.17 -10.01 4.49
C ARG A 59 2.80 -10.06 5.18
N ARG A 60 2.79 -10.06 6.53
CA ARG A 60 1.56 -10.03 7.33
C ARG A 60 0.76 -8.73 7.16
N THR A 61 1.44 -7.60 6.98
CA THR A 61 0.81 -6.30 6.74
C THR A 61 0.19 -6.26 5.34
N VAL A 62 0.88 -6.79 4.33
CA VAL A 62 0.35 -6.93 2.97
C VAL A 62 -0.87 -7.83 2.95
N ALA A 63 -0.84 -8.98 3.62
CA ALA A 63 -2.00 -9.86 3.75
C ALA A 63 -3.19 -9.17 4.44
N LYS A 64 -2.94 -8.39 5.50
CA LYS A 64 -3.96 -7.59 6.18
C LYS A 64 -4.57 -6.53 5.26
N TYR A 65 -3.76 -5.80 4.49
CA TYR A 65 -4.24 -4.78 3.55
C TYR A 65 -5.01 -5.39 2.39
N ARG A 66 -4.52 -6.51 1.83
CA ARG A 66 -5.23 -7.29 0.82
C ARG A 66 -6.62 -7.73 1.30
N ALA A 67 -6.71 -8.23 2.54
CA ALA A 67 -7.99 -8.61 3.14
C ALA A 67 -8.91 -7.41 3.40
N MET A 68 -8.36 -6.26 3.80
CA MET A 68 -9.12 -5.02 4.00
C MET A 68 -9.70 -4.46 2.69
N GLU A 69 -8.98 -4.58 1.58
CA GLU A 69 -9.44 -4.15 0.25
C GLU A 69 -10.36 -5.18 -0.42
N GLY A 70 -10.66 -6.31 0.24
CA GLY A 70 -11.52 -7.36 -0.32
C GLY A 70 -10.90 -8.13 -1.49
N ILE A 71 -9.59 -8.00 -1.69
CA ILE A 71 -8.86 -8.66 -2.78
C ILE A 71 -8.62 -10.12 -2.37
N LEU A 72 -9.16 -11.07 -3.15
CA LEU A 72 -8.93 -12.48 -2.89
C LEU A 72 -7.42 -12.81 -2.98
N PRO A 73 -6.91 -13.69 -2.09
CA PRO A 73 -5.52 -14.12 -2.15
C PRO A 73 -5.19 -14.72 -3.51
N ALA A 74 -3.92 -14.60 -3.94
CA ALA A 74 -3.40 -15.08 -5.22
C ALA A 74 -3.83 -16.53 -5.55
N HIS A 75 -4.03 -17.36 -4.52
CA HIS A 75 -4.47 -18.74 -4.63
C HIS A 75 -5.93 -18.93 -5.11
N LEU A 76 -6.80 -17.93 -4.94
CA LEU A 76 -8.18 -17.93 -5.43
C LEU A 76 -8.38 -17.10 -6.72
N ARG A 77 -7.35 -16.35 -7.17
CA ARG A 77 -7.34 -15.67 -8.48
C ARG A 77 -7.07 -16.62 -9.65
N GLN A 78 -6.83 -17.91 -9.41
CA GLN A 78 -6.69 -18.94 -10.47
C GLN A 78 -8.03 -19.50 -10.97
N ALA A 79 -9.17 -19.06 -10.45
CA ALA A 79 -10.47 -19.56 -10.91
C ALA A 79 -11.10 -18.59 -11.92
N SER A 80 -10.66 -18.71 -13.18
CA SER A 80 -11.50 -18.69 -14.40
C SER A 80 -10.71 -18.14 -15.60
N SER A 81 -9.88 -18.98 -16.22
CA SER A 81 -10.17 -19.60 -17.53
C SER A 81 -8.90 -20.04 -18.25
#